data_AF-A0A849IN66-F1
#
_entry.id   AF-A0A849IN66-F1
#
_cell.length_a   1.000
_cell.length_b   1.000
_cell.length_c   1.000
_cell.angle_alpha   90.00
_cell.angle_beta   90.00
_cell.angle_gamma   90.00
#
_symmetry.space_group_name_H-M   'P 1'
#
loop_
_entity.id
_entity.type
_entity.pdbx_description
1 polymer ?
#
loop_
_entity_poly.entity_id
_entity_poly.type
_entity_poly.pdbx_seq_one_letter_code
_entity_poly.pdbx_strand_id
1 'polypeptide(L)' 'MRRAEIWTVAGGSGYAGKPRPALIVQDDRFDTDSVTICPFTTDSTDAPLFRLEVQ' A
#
# COMPACT_ATOMS: atom_id res chain seq x y z
N MET A 1 -11.66 -6.51 -4.25
CA MET A 1 -10.71 -5.49 -3.78
C MET A 1 -11.23 -4.16 -4.28
N ARG A 2 -11.71 -3.30 -3.38
CA ARG A 2 -12.23 -1.98 -3.75
C ARG A 2 -11.26 -0.90 -3.33
N ARG A 3 -11.24 0.19 -4.09
CA ARG A 3 -10.51 1.40 -3.69
C ARG A 3 -10.91 1.82 -2.27
N ALA A 4 -9.92 2.26 -1.49
CA ALA A 4 -10.04 2.66 -0.10
C ALA A 4 -10.23 1.54 0.95
N GLU A 5 -10.25 0.26 0.55
CA GLU A 5 -10.14 -0.83 1.51
C GLU A 5 -8.70 -0.95 2.05
N ILE A 6 -8.57 -1.29 3.33
CA ILE A 6 -7.29 -1.64 3.97
C ILE A 6 -7.21 -3.16 4.08
N TRP A 7 -6.16 -3.76 3.53
CA TRP A 7 -5.95 -5.20 3.52
C TRP A 7 -4.61 -5.57 4.13
N THR A 8 -4.53 -6.77 4.69
CA THR A 8 -3.25 -7.39 5.03
C THR A 8 -2.69 -8.08 3.78
N VAL A 9 -1.49 -7.69 3.39
CA VAL A 9 -0.80 -8.21 2.19
C VAL A 9 0.42 -9.01 2.61
N ALA A 10 0.61 -10.17 2.00
CA ALA A 10 1.83 -10.97 2.07
C ALA A 10 2.13 -11.50 0.65
N GLY A 11 3.30 -11.18 0.13
CA GLY A 11 3.77 -11.60 -1.18
C GLY A 11 4.92 -12.59 -1.06
N GLY A 12 4.62 -13.89 -1.03
CA GLY A 12 5.63 -14.95 -1.19
C GLY A 12 6.88 -14.82 -0.31
N SER A 13 8.06 -15.16 -0.84
CA SER A 13 9.32 -15.19 -0.10
C SER A 13 9.98 -13.81 0.06
N GLY A 14 10.96 -13.73 0.96
CA GLY A 14 11.78 -12.52 1.15
C GLY A 14 11.04 -11.38 1.86
N TYR A 15 11.23 -10.15 1.39
CA TYR A 15 10.75 -8.92 2.04
C TYR A 15 9.21 -8.82 2.13
N ALA A 16 8.50 -9.56 1.30
CA ALA A 16 7.05 -9.57 1.24
C ALA A 16 6.41 -10.75 2.00
N GLY A 17 7.20 -11.63 2.63
CA GLY A 17 6.67 -12.75 3.41
C GLY A 17 6.05 -12.36 4.76
N LYS A 18 6.42 -11.21 5.33
CA LYS A 18 5.80 -10.70 6.56
C LYS A 18 4.48 -10.01 6.21
N PRO A 19 3.33 -10.43 6.76
CA PRO A 19 2.06 -9.75 6.53
C PRO A 19 2.11 -8.29 6.99
N ARG A 20 1.71 -7.36 6.13
CA ARG A 20 1.66 -5.92 6.43
C ARG A 20 0.37 -5.28 5.93
N PRO A 21 -0.16 -4.27 6.63
CA PRO A 21 -1.33 -3.55 6.14
C PRO A 21 -0.96 -2.66 4.95
N ALA A 22 -1.85 -2.58 3.97
CA ALA A 22 -1.75 -1.70 2.82
C ALA A 22 -3.13 -1.17 2.41
N LEU A 23 -3.17 0.05 1.86
CA LEU A 23 -4.36 0.65 1.25
C LEU A 23 -4.46 0.24 -0.21
N ILE A 24 -5.65 -0.13 -0.67
CA ILE A 24 -5.94 -0.30 -2.10
C ILE A 24 -6.17 1.07 -2.73
N VAL A 25 -5.29 1.45 -3.67
CA VAL A 25 -5.37 2.76 -4.36
C VAL A 25 -5.87 2.64 -5.79
N GLN A 26 -5.87 1.43 -6.36
CA GLN A 26 -6.43 1.15 -7.68
C GLN A 26 -7.91 1.49 -7.72
N ASP A 27 -8.33 2.15 -8.79
CA ASP A 27 -9.73 2.44 -9.07
C ASP A 27 -10.43 1.19 -9.61
N ASP A 28 -11.69 0.99 -9.22
CA ASP A 28 -12.49 -0.19 -9.56
C ASP A 28 -12.74 -0.34 -11.08
N ARG A 29 -12.46 0.71 -11.88
CA ARG A 29 -12.53 0.67 -13.36
C ARG A 29 -11.39 -0.14 -14.01
N PHE A 30 -10.32 -0.45 -13.28
CA PHE A 30 -9.19 -1.20 -13.81
C PHE A 30 -9.35 -2.70 -13.52
N ASP A 31 -9.49 -3.49 -14.59
CA ASP A 31 -9.53 -4.95 -14.54
C ASP A 31 -8.15 -5.50 -14.94
N THR A 32 -7.35 -5.88 -13.94
CA THR A 32 -5.97 -6.33 -14.09
C THR A 32 -5.68 -7.51 -13.17
N ASP A 33 -4.76 -8.39 -13.56
CA ASP A 33 -4.29 -9.50 -12.73
C ASP A 33 -3.45 -9.05 -11.51
N SER A 34 -3.17 -7.75 -11.41
CA SER A 34 -2.47 -7.11 -10.29
C SER A 34 -3.36 -6.07 -9.62
N VAL A 35 -2.97 -5.67 -8.40
CA VAL A 35 -3.63 -4.58 -7.66
C VAL A 35 -2.58 -3.54 -7.26
N THR A 36 -2.89 -2.27 -7.49
CA THR A 36 -2.04 -1.17 -7.02
C THR A 36 -2.35 -0.85 -5.56
N ILE A 37 -1.33 -0.91 -4.70
CA ILE A 37 -1.44 -0.71 -3.25
C ILE A 37 -0.47 0.36 -2.73
N CYS A 38 -0.79 0.97 -1.59
CA CYS A 38 0.10 1.81 -0.79
C CYS A 38 0.38 1.11 0.55
N PRO A 39 1.56 0.48 0.73
CA PRO A 39 1.93 -0.19 1.97
C PRO A 39 2.08 0.78 3.14
N PHE A 40 1.66 0.36 4.32
CA PHE A 40 1.93 1.12 5.55
C PHE A 40 3.20 0.63 6.23
N THR A 41 3.89 1.57 6.88
CA THR A 41 5.06 1.30 7.72
C THR A 41 4.90 2.03 9.04
N THR A 42 5.40 1.43 10.12
CA THR A 42 5.54 2.10 11.43
C THR A 42 6.85 2.88 11.53
N ASP A 43 7.66 2.89 10.47
CA ASP A 43 8.90 3.65 10.40
C ASP A 43 8.60 5.16 10.35
N SER A 44 8.97 5.84 11.42
CA SER A 44 8.79 7.28 11.61
C SER A 44 9.86 8.13 10.93
N THR A 45 10.70 7.54 10.07
CA THR A 45 11.70 8.29 9.27
C THR A 45 11.07 9.51 8.62
N ASP A 46 11.64 10.69 8.86
CA ASP A 46 11.20 11.91 8.21
C ASP A 46 11.50 11.85 6.71
N ALA A 47 10.49 12.14 5.89
CA ALA A 47 10.53 11.93 4.45
C ALA A 47 9.89 13.12 3.71
N PRO A 48 10.42 14.34 3.87
CA PRO A 48 9.77 15.58 3.41
C PRO A 48 9.59 15.65 1.89
N LEU A 49 10.43 14.95 1.12
CA LEU A 49 10.29 14.88 -0.34
C LEU A 49 9.13 13.97 -0.80
N PHE A 50 8.70 13.03 0.06
CA PHE A 50 7.64 12.05 -0.25
C PHE A 50 6.34 12.34 0.51
N ARG A 51 6.43 12.94 1.70
CA ARG A 51 5.33 13.32 2.58
C ARG A 51 5.23 14.84 2.60
N LEU A 52 4.84 15.40 1.46
CA LEU A 52 4.60 16.83 1.35
C LEU A 52 3.51 17.22 2.35
N GLU A 53 3.80 18.24 3.15
CA GLU A 53 2.80 18.82 4.05
C GLU A 53 1.73 19.50 3.19
N VAL A 54 0.48 19.08 3.37
CA VAL A 54 -0.68 19.66 2.70
C VAL A 54 -1.38 20.56 3.71
N GLN A 55 -1.57 21.83 3.35
CA GLN A 55 -2.30 22.82 4.14
C GLN A 55 -3.80 22.74 3.90
#